data_AF-A0ABD0RD81-F1
#
_entry.id   AF-A0ABD0RD81-F1
#
_cell.length_a   1.000
_cell.length_b   1.000
_cell.length_c   1.000
_cell.angle_alpha   90.00
_cell.angle_beta   90.00
_cell.angle_gamma   90.00
#
_symmetry.space_group_name_H-M   'P 1'
#
loop_
_entity.id
_entity.type
_entity.pdbx_description
1 polymer ?
#
loop_
_entity_poly.entity_id
_entity_poly.type
_entity_poly.pdbx_seq_one_letter_code
_entity_poly.pdbx_strand_id
1 'polypeptide(L)'
;KAVAFMENADQIGDLQEAPEPLGLNCESFCRYVNAINNMPRNIGKDGKFQLLVCLGARDRLLPQWLPLLAECPVITRMYEENALLRDKLTVSSLVAVLETLHDFPITLESSLTK
;
A
#
# COMPACT_ATOMS: atom_id res chain seq x y z
N LYS A 1 -37.33 -36.05 -30.94
CA LYS A 1 -37.64 -34.63 -31.21
C LYS A 1 -38.02 -33.98 -29.89
N ALA A 2 -37.08 -33.33 -29.21
CA ALA A 2 -37.32 -32.56 -28.00
C ALA A 2 -36.27 -31.46 -27.97
N VAL A 3 -36.74 -30.21 -28.04
CA VAL A 3 -35.98 -28.97 -27.98
C VAL A 3 -36.18 -28.42 -26.57
N ALA A 4 -35.08 -28.08 -25.90
CA ALA A 4 -35.03 -27.39 -24.62
C ALA A 4 -33.55 -27.08 -24.33
N PHE A 5 -33.09 -25.92 -23.89
CA PHE A 5 -33.67 -24.61 -23.65
C PHE A 5 -32.49 -23.61 -23.71
N MET A 6 -32.82 -22.37 -24.02
CA MET A 6 -31.91 -21.28 -24.38
C MET A 6 -31.02 -20.80 -23.23
N GLU A 7 -29.78 -20.48 -23.61
CA GLU A 7 -28.75 -19.76 -22.86
C GLU A 7 -29.16 -18.29 -22.67
N ASN A 8 -29.05 -17.79 -21.42
CA ASN A 8 -28.49 -16.47 -21.09
C ASN A 8 -28.52 -16.28 -19.57
N ALA A 9 -27.36 -16.39 -18.94
CA ALA A 9 -27.14 -15.82 -17.63
C ALA A 9 -26.48 -14.45 -17.85
N ASP A 10 -27.27 -13.39 -17.60
CA ASP A 10 -26.78 -12.02 -17.57
C ASP A 10 -25.62 -11.90 -16.59
N GLN A 11 -24.44 -11.67 -17.15
CA GLN A 11 -23.19 -11.46 -16.46
C GLN A 11 -23.20 -10.03 -15.90
N ILE A 12 -23.74 -9.87 -14.69
CA ILE A 12 -23.47 -8.68 -13.87
C ILE A 12 -22.15 -8.97 -13.15
N GLY A 13 -21.08 -8.38 -13.68
CA GLY A 13 -19.74 -8.46 -13.11
C GLY A 13 -19.70 -7.80 -11.75
N ASP A 14 -19.79 -8.62 -10.71
CA ASP A 14 -19.28 -8.27 -9.40
C ASP A 14 -17.74 -8.32 -9.51
N LEU A 15 -17.13 -7.15 -9.74
CA LEU A 15 -15.70 -6.95 -9.49
C LEU A 15 -15.51 -7.01 -7.97
N GLN A 16 -15.55 -8.23 -7.44
CA GLN A 16 -14.98 -8.53 -6.13
C GLN A 16 -13.47 -8.34 -6.27
N GLU A 17 -13.01 -7.16 -5.89
CA GLU A 17 -11.62 -6.91 -5.57
C GLU A 17 -11.31 -7.83 -4.38
N ALA A 18 -10.87 -9.05 -4.68
CA ALA A 18 -10.46 -10.00 -3.67
C ALA A 18 -9.38 -9.31 -2.82
N PRO A 19 -9.42 -9.41 -1.47
CA PRO A 19 -8.36 -8.87 -0.65
C PRO A 19 -7.05 -9.53 -1.09
N GLU A 20 -6.20 -8.76 -1.76
CA GLU A 20 -4.88 -9.19 -2.22
C GLU A 20 -4.18 -9.89 -1.05
N PRO A 21 -3.73 -11.14 -1.22
CA PRO A 21 -3.22 -11.91 -0.10
C PRO A 21 -2.08 -11.14 0.56
N LEU A 22 -2.20 -10.93 1.88
CA LEU A 22 -1.32 -10.13 2.72
C LEU A 22 0.19 -10.36 2.47
N GLY A 23 0.57 -11.55 1.99
CA GLY A 23 1.92 -11.91 1.56
C GLY A 23 2.48 -11.10 0.38
N LEU A 24 1.66 -10.75 -0.61
CA LEU A 24 2.07 -9.94 -1.77
C LEU A 24 2.43 -8.50 -1.35
N ASN A 25 1.71 -7.99 -0.35
CA ASN A 25 1.91 -6.64 0.18
C ASN A 25 3.23 -6.53 0.97
N CYS A 26 3.63 -7.60 1.66
CA CYS A 26 4.91 -7.67 2.38
C CYS A 26 6.09 -7.74 1.40
N GLU A 27 5.97 -8.55 0.34
CA GLU A 27 7.01 -8.64 -0.70
C GLU A 27 7.24 -7.30 -1.38
N SER A 28 6.16 -6.59 -1.75
CA SER A 28 6.26 -5.25 -2.34
C SER A 28 6.96 -4.29 -1.37
N PHE A 29 6.55 -4.24 -0.10
CA PHE A 29 7.18 -3.39 0.90
C PHE A 29 8.69 -3.66 1.03
N CYS A 30 9.08 -4.93 1.20
CA CYS A 30 10.47 -5.33 1.33
C CYS A 30 11.29 -4.95 0.10
N ARG A 31 10.74 -5.09 -1.11
CA ARG A 31 11.41 -4.69 -2.35
C ARG A 31 11.75 -3.19 -2.36
N TYR A 32 10.80 -2.32 -2.02
CA TYR A 32 11.04 -0.87 -1.98
C TYR A 32 12.04 -0.49 -0.88
N VAL A 33 11.87 -1.03 0.33
CA VAL A 33 12.79 -0.77 1.45
C VAL A 33 14.22 -1.17 1.09
N ASN A 34 14.40 -2.33 0.46
CA ASN A 34 15.71 -2.80 0.02
C ASN A 34 16.30 -1.88 -1.07
N ALA A 35 15.51 -1.49 -2.08
CA ALA A 35 15.98 -0.58 -3.12
C ALA A 35 16.43 0.77 -2.54
N ILE A 36 15.62 1.37 -1.66
CA ILE A 36 15.92 2.66 -1.01
C ILE A 36 17.12 2.55 -0.09
N ASN A 37 17.25 1.45 0.65
CA ASN A 37 18.39 1.29 1.56
C ASN A 37 19.73 1.17 0.82
N ASN A 38 19.73 0.65 -0.41
CA ASN A 38 20.89 0.56 -1.27
C ASN A 38 21.21 1.87 -2.02
N MET A 39 20.38 2.91 -1.93
CA MET A 39 20.72 4.23 -2.49
C MET A 39 21.94 4.86 -1.79
N PRO A 40 22.65 5.78 -2.49
CA PRO A 40 23.85 6.45 -1.96
C PRO A 40 23.65 7.05 -0.56
N ARG A 41 24.70 6.97 0.28
CA ARG A 41 24.65 7.34 1.71
C ARG A 41 24.36 8.83 1.98
N ASN A 42 24.43 9.70 0.99
CA ASN A 42 24.23 11.15 1.13
C ASN A 42 22.77 11.58 1.37
N ILE A 43 21.78 10.71 1.12
CA ILE A 43 20.35 11.04 1.26
C ILE A 43 19.89 11.05 2.74
N GLY A 44 20.63 10.41 3.65
CA GLY A 44 20.29 10.34 5.07
C GLY A 44 19.04 9.49 5.36
N LYS A 45 18.64 9.38 6.64
CA LYS A 45 17.47 8.58 7.06
C LYS A 45 16.15 9.26 6.67
N ASP A 46 16.08 10.57 6.86
CA ASP A 46 14.88 11.36 6.55
C ASP A 46 14.57 11.34 5.05
N GLY A 47 15.58 11.60 4.20
CA GLY A 47 15.39 11.52 2.75
C GLY A 47 15.01 10.12 2.27
N LYS A 48 15.53 9.06 2.89
CA LYS A 48 15.11 7.68 2.61
C LYS A 48 13.66 7.42 2.99
N PHE A 49 13.22 7.96 4.13
CA PHE A 49 11.82 7.88 4.55
C PHE A 49 10.90 8.67 3.61
N GLN A 50 11.26 9.90 3.26
CA GLN A 50 10.52 10.71 2.29
C GLN A 50 10.39 9.98 0.95
N LEU A 51 11.47 9.35 0.47
CA LEU A 51 11.45 8.59 -0.77
C LEU A 51 10.52 7.37 -0.68
N LEU A 52 10.50 6.65 0.45
CA LEU A 52 9.57 5.55 0.69
C LEU A 52 8.12 6.04 0.59
N VAL A 53 7.80 7.17 1.22
CA VAL A 53 6.46 7.76 1.17
C VAL A 53 6.10 8.21 -0.24
N CYS A 54 6.98 8.92 -0.94
CA CYS A 54 6.74 9.39 -2.31
C CYS A 54 6.50 8.23 -3.28
N LEU A 55 7.37 7.21 -3.25
CA LEU A 55 7.24 6.04 -4.11
C LEU A 55 5.99 5.22 -3.77
N GLY A 56 5.72 5.01 -2.48
CA GLY A 56 4.51 4.33 -2.03
C GLY A 56 3.24 5.07 -2.43
N ALA A 57 3.24 6.41 -2.39
CA ALA A 57 2.10 7.22 -2.82
C ALA A 57 1.89 7.13 -4.34
N ARG A 58 2.97 7.30 -5.13
CA ARG A 58 2.94 7.17 -6.59
C ARG A 58 2.38 5.82 -7.04
N ASP A 59 2.86 4.75 -6.41
CA ASP A 59 2.53 3.39 -6.80
C ASP A 59 1.30 2.85 -6.05
N ARG A 60 0.64 3.70 -5.24
CA ARG A 60 -0.62 3.42 -4.53
C ARG A 60 -0.51 2.28 -3.50
N LEU A 61 0.68 2.13 -2.91
CA LEU A 61 1.01 1.05 -1.98
C LEU A 61 0.92 1.46 -0.50
N LEU A 62 0.86 2.77 -0.17
CA LEU A 62 0.73 3.21 1.23
C LEU A 62 -0.49 2.64 1.97
N PRO A 63 -1.70 2.57 1.37
CA PRO A 63 -2.86 1.92 1.99
C PRO A 63 -2.58 0.48 2.43
N GLN A 64 -1.75 -0.25 1.67
CA GLN A 64 -1.42 -1.65 1.93
C GLN A 64 -0.26 -1.80 2.92
N TRP A 65 0.72 -0.89 2.89
CA TRP A 65 1.91 -0.96 3.75
C TRP A 65 1.65 -0.53 5.19
N LEU A 66 0.78 0.46 5.43
CA LEU A 66 0.54 0.98 6.78
C LEU A 66 -0.06 -0.06 7.74
N PRO A 67 -1.07 -0.87 7.35
CA PRO A 67 -1.56 -1.96 8.18
C PRO A 67 -0.48 -3.01 8.49
N LEU A 68 0.34 -3.38 7.50
CA LEU A 68 1.46 -4.33 7.69
C LEU A 68 2.45 -3.82 8.73
N LEU A 69 2.80 -2.53 8.65
CA LEU A 69 3.70 -1.90 9.62
C LEU A 69 3.07 -1.93 11.01
N ALA A 70 1.80 -1.55 11.15
CA ALA A 70 1.10 -1.52 12.43
C ALA A 70 1.03 -2.90 13.13
N GLU A 71 1.04 -3.99 12.37
CA GLU A 71 1.08 -5.36 12.89
C GLU A 71 2.48 -5.81 13.35
N CYS A 72 3.53 -5.08 12.96
CA CYS A 72 4.91 -5.47 13.30
C CYS A 72 5.19 -5.27 14.81
N PRO A 73 5.75 -6.27 15.51
CA PRO A 73 6.09 -6.16 16.93
C PRO A 73 7.08 -5.04 17.28
N VAL A 74 7.82 -4.55 16.29
CA VAL A 74 8.77 -3.43 16.46
C VAL A 74 8.04 -2.11 16.75
N ILE A 75 6.79 -1.94 16.27
CA ILE A 75 6.03 -0.70 16.46
C ILE A 75 5.78 -0.44 17.95
N THR A 76 5.43 -1.47 18.73
CA THR A 76 5.20 -1.30 20.18
C THR A 76 6.48 -0.98 20.96
N ARG A 77 7.65 -1.29 20.39
CA ARG A 77 8.96 -1.00 20.99
C ARG A 77 9.50 0.39 20.64
N MET A 78 9.14 0.90 19.47
CA MET A 78 9.70 2.15 18.91
C MET A 78 8.75 3.34 19.01
N TYR A 79 7.45 3.11 19.22
CA TYR A 79 6.43 4.16 19.29
C TYR A 79 5.74 4.22 20.65
N GLU A 80 5.43 5.44 21.10
CA GLU A 80 4.66 5.72 22.32
C GLU A 80 3.24 5.15 22.25
N GLU A 81 2.60 4.90 23.39
CA GLU A 81 1.28 4.23 23.47
C GLU A 81 0.18 4.90 22.64
N ASN A 82 0.20 6.22 22.55
CA ASN A 82 -0.80 7.02 21.80
C ASN A 82 -0.37 7.33 20.35
N ALA A 83 0.70 6.71 19.85
CA ALA A 83 1.16 6.94 18.49
C ALA A 83 0.17 6.39 17.46
N LEU A 84 0.00 7.12 16.35
CA LEU A 84 -0.90 6.75 15.24
C LEU A 84 -0.71 5.29 14.79
N LEU A 85 0.52 4.86 14.54
CA LEU A 85 0.80 3.50 14.05
C LEU A 85 0.44 2.38 15.05
N ARG A 86 0.15 2.70 16.31
CA ARG A 86 -0.31 1.73 17.32
C ARG A 86 -1.82 1.63 17.44
N ASP A 87 -2.55 2.65 16.98
CA ASP A 87 -4.02 2.65 17.01
C ASP A 87 -4.59 2.24 15.65
N LYS A 88 -5.19 1.04 15.62
CA LYS A 88 -5.82 0.47 14.42
C LYS A 88 -6.89 1.36 13.81
N LEU A 89 -7.64 2.11 14.63
CA LEU A 89 -8.68 3.01 14.13
C LEU A 89 -8.05 4.20 13.39
N THR A 90 -6.98 4.77 13.94
CA THR A 90 -6.28 5.88 13.28
C THR A 90 -5.54 5.43 12.02
N VAL A 91 -4.94 4.23 12.02
CA VAL A 91 -4.35 3.63 10.81
C VAL A 91 -5.42 3.41 9.75
N SER A 92 -6.57 2.82 10.10
CA SER A 92 -7.69 2.63 9.17
C SER A 92 -8.22 3.96 8.61
N SER A 93 -8.29 4.99 9.43
CA SER A 93 -8.72 6.34 8.99
C SER A 93 -7.72 6.96 8.01
N LEU A 94 -6.42 6.81 8.28
CA LEU A 94 -5.37 7.27 7.37
C LEU A 94 -5.38 6.50 6.04
N VAL A 95 -5.57 5.18 6.10
CA VAL A 95 -5.73 4.33 4.91
C VAL A 95 -6.90 4.83 4.05
N ALA A 96 -8.07 5.09 4.64
CA ALA A 96 -9.22 5.60 3.90
C ALA A 96 -8.94 6.97 3.24
N VAL A 97 -8.21 7.87 3.91
CA VAL A 97 -7.78 9.14 3.29
C VAL A 97 -6.84 8.88 2.12
N LEU A 98 -5.88 7.98 2.24
CA LEU A 98 -4.93 7.66 1.18
C LEU A 98 -5.60 6.97 -0.03
N GLU A 99 -6.63 6.16 0.21
CA GLU A 99 -7.44 5.57 -0.86
C GLU A 99 -8.18 6.63 -1.70
N THR A 100 -8.58 7.77 -1.11
CA THR A 100 -9.15 8.88 -1.89
C THR A 100 -8.17 9.50 -2.89
N LEU A 101 -6.86 9.28 -2.70
CA LEU A 101 -5.82 9.76 -3.61
C LEU A 101 -5.57 8.77 -4.77
N HIS A 102 -6.18 7.59 -4.75
CA HIS A 102 -5.94 6.53 -5.73
C HIS A 102 -6.24 6.99 -7.15
N ASP A 103 -7.27 7.81 -7.36
CA ASP A 103 -7.65 8.29 -8.70
C ASP A 103 -6.74 9.41 -9.24
N PHE A 104 -5.83 9.95 -8.43
CA PHE A 104 -4.95 11.03 -8.81
C PHE A 104 -3.54 10.51 -9.13
N PRO A 105 -3.07 10.61 -10.39
CA PRO A 105 -1.72 10.21 -10.73
C PRO A 105 -0.70 11.16 -10.09
N ILE A 106 0.11 10.65 -9.16
CA ILE A 106 1.20 11.41 -8.55
C ILE A 106 2.43 11.27 -9.45
N THR A 107 2.92 12.38 -9.98
CA THR A 107 4.17 12.39 -10.77
C THR A 107 5.32 12.82 -9.86
N LEU A 108 6.41 12.04 -9.84
CA LEU A 108 7.62 12.38 -9.12
C LEU A 108 8.68 12.91 -10.07
N GLU A 109 9.43 13.91 -9.63
CA GLU A 109 10.58 14.46 -10.36
C GLU A 109 11.62 13.38 -10.66
N SER A 110 12.33 13.52 -11.79
CA SER A 110 13.30 12.51 -12.23
C SER A 110 14.49 12.35 -11.27
N SER A 111 14.76 13.36 -10.44
CA SER A 111 15.78 13.31 -9.38
C SER A 111 15.46 12.32 -8.27
N LEU A 112 14.20 11.91 -8.10
CA LEU A 112 13.75 10.95 -7.08
C LEU A 112 13.56 9.54 -7.63
N THR A 113 13.58 9.36 -8.95
CA THR A 113 13.24 8.10 -9.63
C THR A 113 14.40 7.50 -10.42
N LYS A 114 15.58 8.15 -10.41
CA LYS A 114 16.81 7.73 -11.09
C LYS A 114 17.85 7.20 -10.12
#